data_AF-A0A7S3NQK9-F1
#
_entry.id   AF-A0A7S3NQK9-F1
#
_cell.length_a   1.000
_cell.length_b   1.000
_cell.length_c   1.000
_cell.angle_alpha   90.00
_cell.angle_beta   90.00
_cell.angle_gamma   90.00
#
_symmetry.space_group_name_H-M   'P 1'
#
loop_
_entity.id
_entity.type
_entity.pdbx_description
1 polymer ?
#
loop_
_entity_poly.entity_id
_entity_poly.type
_entity_poly.pdbx_seq_one_letter_code
_entity_poly.pdbx_strand_id
1 'polypeptide(L)'
;MVTQQEDPLLPPKFKHKRAPRGAPSPPETVMRSPSRKITAKDQADWNIPSCISQWKNAKGYTIPLHMRIQSDGRNLQDTTINHKHAKFSESILLAEIQSRKEVEERNKIKQSHHLMMEIRKEKQIQKDATLARAEKEKLIQSSISQLRSERRDNHEGVESRKRTREEIEREEAKRERDALKRQIKRDVVRQRRLEVAGKQDKANPRDGERDISEKIALGQAQPTSKDAMFDQRLFNQQSGMEQGFGDDDEYNLYDKPLFADRTATSIYKSTKEVNEEEDLEDTDKNRVAKVLKTTNKPNRGFEGADYTKGPRCAPVEFEQKNDSTDVNTMKAGLQTSHKRRKYD
;
A
#
# COMPACT_ATOMS: atom_id res chain seq x y z
N MET A 1 66.65 -62.38 -45.56
CA MET A 1 66.44 -60.93 -45.72
C MET A 1 66.57 -60.30 -44.36
N VAL A 2 67.47 -59.34 -44.18
CA VAL A 2 67.68 -58.65 -42.90
C VAL A 2 66.73 -57.47 -42.83
N THR A 3 65.96 -57.36 -41.76
CA THR A 3 65.07 -56.23 -41.50
C THR A 3 65.91 -54.96 -41.32
N GLN A 4 65.60 -53.90 -42.07
CA GLN A 4 66.31 -52.63 -41.95
C GLN A 4 66.15 -52.06 -40.53
N GLN A 5 67.26 -51.72 -39.88
CA GLN A 5 67.24 -51.11 -38.55
C GLN A 5 66.64 -49.70 -38.66
N GLU A 6 65.53 -49.47 -37.94
CA GLU A 6 64.84 -48.17 -37.93
C GLU A 6 65.27 -47.32 -36.73
N ASP A 7 65.38 -46.00 -36.95
CA ASP A 7 65.78 -45.03 -35.92
C ASP A 7 64.63 -44.80 -34.91
N PRO A 8 64.90 -44.96 -33.60
CA PRO A 8 63.89 -44.83 -32.55
C PRO A 8 63.33 -43.41 -32.36
N LEU A 9 63.96 -42.37 -32.93
CA LEU A 9 63.55 -40.97 -32.78
C LEU A 9 62.79 -40.41 -33.99
N LEU A 10 62.51 -41.23 -35.01
CA LEU A 10 61.78 -40.79 -36.20
C LEU A 10 60.28 -40.56 -35.92
N PRO A 11 59.69 -39.44 -36.39
CA PRO A 11 58.26 -39.20 -36.26
C PRO A 11 57.44 -40.15 -37.17
N PRO A 12 56.13 -40.34 -36.88
CA PRO A 12 55.27 -41.21 -37.68
C PRO A 12 55.25 -40.82 -39.17
N LYS A 13 55.68 -41.75 -40.03
CA LYS A 13 55.88 -41.53 -41.48
C LYS A 13 54.58 -41.27 -42.25
N PHE A 14 53.42 -41.74 -41.77
CA PHE A 14 52.16 -41.65 -42.51
C PHE A 14 51.02 -41.08 -41.66
N LYS A 15 50.17 -40.26 -42.30
CA LYS A 15 48.91 -39.77 -41.71
C LYS A 15 47.80 -40.77 -41.98
N HIS A 16 47.02 -41.12 -40.96
CA HIS A 16 45.84 -41.97 -41.14
C HIS A 16 44.73 -41.22 -41.87
N LYS A 17 44.22 -41.79 -42.97
CA LYS A 17 42.98 -41.37 -43.62
C LYS A 17 41.90 -42.41 -43.35
N ARG A 18 40.75 -42.00 -42.82
CA ARG A 18 39.60 -42.90 -42.61
C ARG A 18 38.92 -43.14 -43.96
N ALA A 19 38.97 -44.38 -44.44
CA ALA A 19 38.20 -44.81 -45.61
C ALA A 19 36.72 -44.98 -45.22
N PRO A 20 35.77 -44.79 -46.16
CA PRO A 20 34.39 -45.18 -45.94
C PRO A 20 34.31 -46.67 -45.63
N ARG A 21 33.28 -47.07 -44.87
CA ARG A 21 33.06 -48.48 -44.51
C ARG A 21 32.93 -49.30 -45.81
N GLY A 22 33.67 -50.40 -45.90
CA GLY A 22 33.59 -51.32 -47.03
C GLY A 22 32.19 -51.89 -47.22
N ALA A 23 31.92 -52.45 -48.40
CA ALA A 23 30.64 -53.06 -48.71
C ALA A 23 30.28 -54.13 -47.65
N PRO A 24 29.02 -54.16 -47.16
CA PRO A 24 28.60 -55.22 -46.27
C PRO A 24 28.67 -56.58 -46.98
N SER A 25 28.78 -57.66 -46.21
CA SER A 25 28.55 -59.00 -46.75
C SER A 25 27.19 -59.08 -47.43
N PRO A 26 27.00 -59.96 -48.43
CA PRO A 26 25.71 -60.14 -49.07
C PRO A 26 24.61 -60.34 -48.01
N PRO A 27 23.46 -59.64 -48.13
CA PRO A 27 22.40 -59.78 -47.14
C PRO A 27 21.90 -61.22 -47.12
N GLU A 28 21.79 -61.78 -45.91
CA GLU A 28 21.28 -63.13 -45.73
C GLU A 28 19.82 -63.24 -46.21
N THR A 29 19.46 -64.40 -46.73
CA THR A 29 18.10 -64.67 -47.19
C THR A 29 17.15 -64.78 -46.01
N VAL A 30 16.21 -63.84 -45.92
CA VAL A 30 15.25 -63.80 -44.80
C VAL A 30 14.06 -64.70 -45.10
N MET A 31 14.02 -65.90 -44.50
CA MET A 31 12.96 -66.89 -44.67
C MET A 31 11.73 -66.57 -43.81
N ARG A 32 10.91 -65.60 -44.25
CA ARG A 32 9.63 -65.24 -43.59
C ARG A 32 8.49 -66.15 -44.05
N SER A 33 7.49 -66.32 -43.18
CA SER A 33 6.20 -66.87 -43.60
C SER A 33 5.51 -65.94 -44.60
N PRO A 34 4.56 -66.45 -45.41
CA PRO A 34 3.78 -65.62 -46.33
C PRO A 34 3.10 -64.45 -45.60
N SER A 35 3.09 -63.26 -46.20
CA SER A 35 2.51 -62.07 -45.59
C SER A 35 1.02 -62.27 -45.28
N ARG A 36 0.64 -62.09 -44.02
CA ARG A 36 -0.78 -62.04 -43.64
C ARG A 36 -1.38 -60.72 -44.13
N LYS A 37 -2.58 -60.76 -44.70
CA LYS A 37 -3.31 -59.55 -45.09
C LYS A 37 -3.73 -58.81 -43.83
N ILE A 38 -3.40 -57.52 -43.75
CA ILE A 38 -3.83 -56.66 -42.65
C ILE A 38 -5.32 -56.36 -42.81
N THR A 39 -6.09 -56.47 -41.73
CA THR A 39 -7.50 -56.09 -41.73
C THR A 39 -7.61 -54.57 -41.69
N ALA A 40 -8.61 -53.99 -42.36
CA ALA A 40 -8.85 -52.54 -42.30
C ALA A 40 -9.08 -52.03 -40.86
N LYS A 41 -9.70 -52.85 -40.01
CA LYS A 41 -9.87 -52.58 -38.57
C LYS A 41 -8.54 -52.47 -37.84
N ASP A 42 -7.65 -53.46 -38.02
CA ASP A 42 -6.33 -53.45 -37.40
C ASP A 42 -5.55 -52.20 -37.82
N GLN A 43 -5.60 -51.84 -39.11
CA GLN A 43 -4.93 -50.63 -39.59
C GLN A 43 -5.48 -49.35 -38.93
N ALA A 44 -6.78 -49.29 -38.64
CA ALA A 44 -7.42 -48.13 -38.00
C ALA A 44 -7.09 -48.06 -36.50
N ASP A 45 -7.12 -49.19 -35.79
CA ASP A 45 -6.81 -49.26 -34.36
C ASP A 45 -5.34 -48.87 -34.09
N TRP A 46 -4.45 -49.14 -35.05
CA TRP A 46 -3.04 -48.75 -35.00
C TRP A 46 -2.73 -47.36 -35.59
N ASN A 47 -3.76 -46.56 -35.89
CA ASN A 47 -3.56 -45.18 -36.35
C ASN A 47 -3.22 -44.27 -35.17
N ILE A 48 -1.95 -43.88 -35.05
CA ILE A 48 -1.45 -43.03 -33.97
C ILE A 48 -1.79 -41.57 -34.28
N PRO A 49 -2.54 -40.86 -33.40
CA PRO A 49 -2.83 -39.44 -33.59
C PRO A 49 -1.58 -38.57 -33.63
N SER A 50 -1.61 -37.47 -34.40
CA SER A 50 -0.50 -36.52 -34.46
C SER A 50 -0.21 -35.87 -33.11
N CYS A 51 1.06 -35.77 -32.73
CA CYS A 51 1.46 -35.11 -31.49
C CYS A 51 1.43 -33.58 -31.63
N ILE A 52 0.44 -32.92 -31.01
CA ILE A 52 0.31 -31.46 -30.96
C ILE A 52 0.78 -30.99 -29.58
N SER A 53 1.97 -30.40 -29.52
CA SER A 53 2.52 -29.88 -28.26
C SER A 53 2.09 -28.44 -28.00
N GLN A 54 1.87 -28.10 -26.73
CA GLN A 54 1.60 -26.71 -26.31
C GLN A 54 2.85 -25.84 -26.32
N TRP A 55 4.05 -26.42 -26.24
CA TRP A 55 5.31 -25.68 -26.07
C TRP A 55 6.13 -25.49 -27.34
N LYS A 56 6.10 -26.46 -28.26
CA LYS A 56 7.01 -26.50 -29.41
C LYS A 56 6.25 -26.64 -30.72
N ASN A 57 6.58 -25.77 -31.67
CA ASN A 57 6.12 -25.83 -33.04
C ASN A 57 7.31 -25.57 -33.99
N ALA A 58 8.22 -26.53 -34.09
CA ALA A 58 9.49 -26.36 -34.79
C ALA A 58 9.33 -26.01 -36.28
N LYS A 59 8.28 -26.53 -36.92
CA LYS A 59 7.96 -26.29 -38.33
C LYS A 59 6.94 -25.17 -38.55
N GLY A 60 6.46 -24.52 -37.49
CA GLY A 60 5.55 -23.38 -37.59
C GLY A 60 4.16 -23.71 -38.16
N TYR A 61 3.64 -24.93 -37.95
CA TYR A 61 2.32 -25.30 -38.46
C TYR A 61 1.20 -24.42 -37.88
N THR A 62 0.26 -24.02 -38.73
CA THR A 62 -0.97 -23.34 -38.32
C THR A 62 -1.98 -24.37 -37.82
N ILE A 63 -2.07 -24.51 -36.50
CA ILE A 63 -2.91 -25.51 -35.83
C ILE A 63 -4.13 -24.78 -35.22
N PRO A 64 -5.37 -25.24 -35.49
CA PRO A 64 -6.57 -24.63 -34.96
C PRO A 64 -6.66 -24.79 -33.43
N LEU A 65 -7.35 -23.86 -32.78
CA LEU A 65 -7.41 -23.78 -31.32
C LEU A 65 -8.00 -25.03 -30.66
N HIS A 66 -9.05 -25.61 -31.22
CA HIS A 66 -9.68 -26.81 -30.65
C HIS A 66 -8.70 -27.99 -30.53
N MET A 67 -7.84 -28.21 -31.53
CA MET A 67 -6.84 -29.30 -31.47
C MET A 67 -5.72 -29.01 -30.46
N ARG A 68 -5.38 -27.74 -30.25
CA ARG A 68 -4.45 -27.35 -29.18
C ARG A 68 -5.10 -27.55 -27.81
N ILE A 69 -6.32 -27.09 -27.61
CA ILE A 69 -7.00 -27.18 -26.31
C ILE A 69 -7.32 -28.64 -25.96
N GLN A 70 -7.69 -29.46 -26.94
CA GLN A 70 -7.97 -30.89 -26.73
C GLN A 70 -6.74 -31.69 -26.26
N SER A 71 -5.52 -31.24 -26.55
CA SER A 71 -4.31 -31.87 -26.01
C SER A 71 -4.06 -31.51 -24.55
N ASP A 72 -4.78 -30.53 -23.99
CA ASP A 72 -4.72 -30.18 -22.58
C ASP A 72 -5.74 -31.00 -21.77
N GLY A 73 -5.26 -32.01 -21.07
CA GLY A 73 -6.06 -32.86 -20.19
C GLY A 73 -6.61 -32.15 -18.94
N ARG A 74 -6.28 -30.87 -18.71
CA ARG A 74 -6.83 -30.09 -17.58
C ARG A 74 -8.35 -29.93 -17.64
N ASN A 75 -8.91 -29.81 -18.84
CA ASN A 75 -10.36 -29.68 -19.02
C ASN A 75 -11.12 -30.99 -18.78
N LEU A 76 -10.42 -32.10 -18.55
CA LEU A 76 -11.00 -33.39 -18.17
C LEU A 76 -11.12 -33.54 -16.64
N GLN A 77 -10.67 -32.55 -15.85
CA GLN A 77 -10.78 -32.59 -14.40
C GLN A 77 -12.14 -32.05 -13.94
N ASP A 78 -13.01 -32.96 -13.50
CA ASP A 78 -14.22 -32.58 -12.75
C ASP A 78 -13.84 -32.24 -11.30
N THR A 79 -13.58 -30.95 -11.03
CA THR A 79 -13.27 -30.48 -9.67
C THR A 79 -14.53 -30.51 -8.81
N THR A 80 -14.64 -31.51 -7.93
CA THR A 80 -15.72 -31.61 -6.93
C THR A 80 -15.22 -31.16 -5.55
N ILE A 81 -16.09 -30.52 -4.76
CA ILE A 81 -15.76 -30.02 -3.42
C ILE A 81 -16.26 -31.01 -2.36
N ASN A 82 -15.43 -31.30 -1.37
CA ASN A 82 -15.78 -32.18 -0.26
C ASN A 82 -16.80 -31.52 0.70
N HIS A 83 -17.85 -32.24 1.12
CA HIS A 83 -18.84 -31.78 2.09
C HIS A 83 -18.22 -31.36 3.44
N LYS A 84 -17.05 -31.88 3.82
CA LYS A 84 -16.36 -31.47 5.07
C LYS A 84 -16.10 -29.95 5.11
N HIS A 85 -15.92 -29.30 3.96
CA HIS A 85 -15.76 -27.85 3.90
C HIS A 85 -17.00 -27.11 4.40
N ALA A 86 -18.21 -27.58 4.05
CA ALA A 86 -19.46 -27.00 4.54
C ALA A 86 -19.62 -27.19 6.06
N LYS A 87 -19.34 -28.40 6.57
CA LYS A 87 -19.38 -28.67 8.03
C LYS A 87 -18.39 -27.81 8.80
N PHE A 88 -17.21 -27.59 8.23
CA PHE A 88 -16.17 -26.77 8.84
C PHE A 88 -16.55 -25.27 8.86
N SER A 89 -17.10 -24.74 7.77
CA SER A 89 -17.58 -23.35 7.76
C SER A 89 -18.73 -23.15 8.75
N GLU A 90 -19.64 -24.11 8.86
CA GLU A 90 -20.75 -24.06 9.80
C GLU A 90 -20.26 -24.11 11.25
N SER A 91 -19.30 -25.01 11.57
CA SER A 91 -18.76 -25.12 12.93
C SER A 91 -18.04 -23.85 13.37
N ILE A 92 -17.32 -23.18 12.45
CA ILE A 92 -16.68 -21.88 12.74
C ILE A 92 -17.73 -20.80 13.02
N LEU A 93 -18.78 -20.70 12.20
CA LEU A 93 -19.83 -19.71 12.40
C LEU A 93 -20.56 -19.92 13.74
N LEU A 94 -20.83 -21.17 14.11
CA LEU A 94 -21.43 -21.49 15.41
C LEU A 94 -20.49 -21.13 16.57
N ALA A 95 -19.21 -21.48 16.46
CA ALA A 95 -18.21 -21.12 17.47
C ALA A 95 -18.06 -19.60 17.63
N GLU A 96 -18.14 -18.85 16.53
CA GLU A 96 -18.10 -17.38 16.55
C GLU A 96 -19.32 -16.79 17.28
N ILE A 97 -20.53 -17.24 16.92
CA ILE A 97 -21.77 -16.78 17.55
C ILE A 97 -21.74 -17.06 19.06
N GLN A 98 -21.29 -18.25 19.46
CA GLN A 98 -21.13 -18.61 20.87
C GLN A 98 -20.09 -17.71 21.56
N SER A 99 -18.92 -17.53 20.95
CA SER A 99 -17.84 -16.70 21.52
C SER A 99 -18.29 -15.26 21.75
N ARG A 100 -19.04 -14.68 20.80
CA ARG A 100 -19.59 -13.32 20.91
C ARG A 100 -20.61 -13.22 22.05
N LYS A 101 -21.52 -14.20 22.18
CA LYS A 101 -22.50 -14.25 23.28
C LYS A 101 -21.80 -14.33 24.64
N GLU A 102 -20.81 -15.21 24.79
CA GLU A 102 -20.06 -15.35 26.03
C GLU A 102 -19.27 -14.09 26.39
N VAL A 103 -18.74 -13.36 25.42
CA VAL A 103 -18.06 -12.07 25.65
C VAL A 103 -19.07 -11.01 26.08
N GLU A 104 -20.23 -10.94 25.44
CA GLU A 104 -21.29 -10.00 25.80
C GLU A 104 -21.80 -10.23 27.22
N GLU A 105 -22.08 -11.48 27.60
CA GLU A 105 -22.52 -11.85 28.95
C GLU A 105 -21.44 -11.54 29.99
N ARG A 106 -20.17 -11.88 29.72
CA ARG A 106 -19.05 -11.52 30.60
C ARG A 106 -18.92 -10.01 30.78
N ASN A 107 -19.12 -9.23 29.72
CA ASN A 107 -19.07 -7.77 29.80
C ASN A 107 -20.25 -7.21 30.61
N LYS A 108 -21.46 -7.75 30.45
CA LYS A 108 -22.63 -7.37 31.28
C LYS A 108 -22.38 -7.66 32.77
N ILE A 109 -21.83 -8.81 33.10
CA ILE A 109 -21.49 -9.18 34.49
C ILE A 109 -20.41 -8.25 35.06
N LYS A 110 -19.36 -7.93 34.27
CA LYS A 110 -18.32 -7.00 34.69
C LYS A 110 -18.88 -5.60 34.95
N GLN A 111 -19.78 -5.12 34.09
CA GLN A 111 -20.44 -3.82 34.26
C GLN A 111 -21.33 -3.78 35.51
N SER A 112 -22.14 -4.82 35.73
CA SER A 112 -23.00 -4.88 36.92
C SER A 112 -22.20 -4.99 38.22
N HIS A 113 -21.11 -5.77 38.22
CA HIS A 113 -20.21 -5.87 39.36
C HIS A 113 -19.48 -4.54 39.64
N HIS A 114 -19.01 -3.84 38.59
CA HIS A 114 -18.40 -2.52 38.73
C HIS A 114 -19.38 -1.52 39.37
N LEU A 115 -20.61 -1.44 38.83
CA LEU A 115 -21.65 -0.58 39.37
C LEU A 115 -21.96 -0.93 40.84
N MET A 116 -22.07 -2.22 41.18
CA MET A 116 -22.31 -2.67 42.55
C MET A 116 -21.16 -2.28 43.49
N MET A 117 -19.91 -2.40 43.04
CA MET A 117 -18.73 -1.98 43.80
C MET A 117 -18.69 -0.46 44.01
N GLU A 118 -19.04 0.33 42.99
CA GLU A 118 -19.16 1.79 43.09
C GLU A 118 -20.23 2.21 44.09
N ILE A 119 -21.42 1.63 44.01
CA ILE A 119 -22.52 1.89 44.96
C ILE A 119 -22.10 1.51 46.39
N ARG A 120 -21.40 0.39 46.57
CA ARG A 120 -20.89 -0.04 47.88
C ARG A 120 -19.87 0.95 48.42
N LYS A 121 -18.96 1.42 47.57
CA LYS A 121 -17.94 2.41 47.92
C LYS A 121 -18.56 3.77 48.28
N GLU A 122 -19.56 4.22 47.51
CA GLU A 122 -20.29 5.46 47.80
C GLU A 122 -21.00 5.38 49.15
N LYS A 123 -21.70 4.27 49.45
CA LYS A 123 -22.34 4.05 50.75
C LYS A 123 -21.32 4.05 51.90
N GLN A 124 -20.14 3.50 51.69
CA GLN A 124 -19.08 3.49 52.70
C GLN A 124 -18.58 4.91 52.95
N ILE A 125 -18.24 5.66 51.90
CA ILE A 125 -17.83 7.07 52.00
C ILE A 125 -18.91 7.92 52.68
N GLN A 126 -20.19 7.66 52.37
CA GLN A 126 -21.31 8.37 52.99
C GLN A 126 -21.38 8.09 54.49
N LYS A 127 -21.26 6.83 54.92
CA LYS A 127 -21.23 6.46 56.34
C LYS A 127 -20.05 7.10 57.05
N ASP A 128 -18.86 7.03 56.47
CA ASP A 128 -17.65 7.63 57.04
C ASP A 128 -17.80 9.15 57.17
N ALA A 129 -18.39 9.82 56.17
CA ALA A 129 -18.69 11.25 56.24
C ALA A 129 -19.73 11.60 57.32
N THR A 130 -20.76 10.76 57.53
CA THR A 130 -21.73 10.97 58.63
C THR A 130 -21.09 10.79 60.00
N LEU A 131 -20.23 9.79 60.16
CA LEU A 131 -19.48 9.56 61.40
C LEU A 131 -18.55 10.74 61.71
N ALA A 132 -17.76 11.19 60.73
CA ALA A 132 -16.88 12.34 60.88
C ALA A 132 -17.63 13.64 61.23
N ARG A 133 -18.83 13.86 60.66
CA ARG A 133 -19.69 15.00 61.02
C ARG A 133 -20.21 14.91 62.46
N ALA A 134 -20.65 13.73 62.89
CA ALA A 134 -21.12 13.51 64.26
C ALA A 134 -20.00 13.68 65.30
N GLU A 135 -18.79 13.20 65.00
CA GLU A 135 -17.61 13.39 65.84
C GLU A 135 -17.22 14.88 65.94
N LYS A 136 -17.21 15.59 64.81
CA LYS A 136 -17.01 17.03 64.79
C LYS A 136 -18.08 17.77 65.60
N GLU A 137 -19.35 17.37 65.51
CA GLU A 137 -20.42 17.97 66.30
C GLU A 137 -20.22 17.73 67.80
N LYS A 138 -19.79 16.52 68.21
CA LYS A 138 -19.43 16.24 69.61
C LYS A 138 -18.26 17.10 70.09
N LEU A 139 -17.22 17.29 69.28
CA LEU A 139 -16.10 18.19 69.58
C LEU A 139 -16.53 19.66 69.67
N ILE A 140 -17.47 20.07 68.82
CA ILE A 140 -18.06 21.42 68.88
C ILE A 140 -18.91 21.57 70.15
N GLN A 141 -19.73 20.57 70.52
CA GLN A 141 -20.51 20.61 71.76
C GLN A 141 -19.62 20.62 73.00
N SER A 142 -18.53 19.84 73.01
CA SER A 142 -17.58 19.84 74.13
C SER A 142 -16.85 21.18 74.24
N SER A 143 -16.36 21.73 73.13
CA SER A 143 -15.72 23.06 73.11
C SER A 143 -16.71 24.19 73.46
N ILE A 144 -17.96 24.15 73.01
CA ILE A 144 -19.02 25.09 73.43
C ILE A 144 -19.30 24.95 74.93
N SER A 145 -19.28 23.74 75.48
CA SER A 145 -19.50 23.51 76.91
C SER A 145 -18.34 24.05 77.76
N GLN A 146 -17.09 23.89 77.31
CA GLN A 146 -15.91 24.50 77.93
C GLN A 146 -15.94 26.03 77.84
N LEU A 147 -16.28 26.59 76.68
CA LEU A 147 -16.45 28.03 76.52
C LEU A 147 -17.61 28.58 77.37
N ARG A 148 -18.70 27.81 77.57
CA ARG A 148 -19.79 28.18 78.47
C ARG A 148 -19.42 28.08 79.95
N SER A 149 -18.52 27.17 80.35
CA SER A 149 -18.00 27.13 81.72
C SER A 149 -17.02 28.28 81.97
N GLU A 150 -16.19 28.67 81.01
CA GLU A 150 -15.30 29.84 81.13
C GLU A 150 -16.08 31.17 81.12
N ARG A 151 -17.27 31.21 80.51
CA ARG A 151 -18.14 32.39 80.49
C ARG A 151 -19.12 32.48 81.67
N ARG A 152 -19.10 31.51 82.60
CA ARG A 152 -19.92 31.53 83.82
C ARG A 152 -19.31 32.33 84.98
N ASP A 153 -18.09 32.83 84.84
CA ASP A 153 -17.43 33.68 85.84
C ASP A 153 -17.41 35.19 85.50
N ASN A 154 -18.13 35.65 84.47
CA ASN A 154 -18.26 37.09 84.19
C ASN A 154 -19.59 37.44 83.48
N HIS A 155 -20.70 37.38 84.21
CA HIS A 155 -21.94 38.02 83.77
C HIS A 155 -22.68 38.66 84.96
N GLU A 156 -22.09 39.72 85.51
CA GLU A 156 -22.90 40.79 86.10
C GLU A 156 -23.64 41.55 85.00
N GLY A 157 -24.88 41.91 85.34
CA GLY A 157 -25.92 42.32 84.41
C GLY A 157 -25.63 43.60 83.64
N VAL A 158 -26.33 43.75 82.52
CA VAL A 158 -26.60 45.06 81.94
C VAL A 158 -28.07 45.12 81.57
N GLU A 159 -28.76 45.95 82.34
CA GLU A 159 -30.11 46.44 82.14
C GLU A 159 -30.35 47.02 80.75
N SER A 160 -31.61 46.90 80.33
CA SER A 160 -32.34 47.84 79.49
C SER A 160 -31.78 49.27 79.56
N ARG A 161 -31.04 49.70 78.53
CA ARG A 161 -30.72 51.11 78.30
C ARG A 161 -31.23 51.55 76.94
N LYS A 162 -31.94 52.67 76.96
CA LYS A 162 -32.58 53.35 75.82
C LYS A 162 -31.59 53.58 74.68
N ARG A 163 -32.03 53.25 73.47
CA ARG A 163 -31.35 53.42 72.18
C ARG A 163 -30.84 54.86 72.01
N THR A 164 -29.53 55.01 71.78
CA THR A 164 -28.90 56.29 71.40
C THR A 164 -28.75 56.39 69.88
N ARG A 165 -28.75 57.62 69.34
CA ARG A 165 -28.71 57.95 67.90
C ARG A 165 -27.57 57.28 67.11
N GLU A 166 -26.44 56.97 67.76
CA GLU A 166 -25.30 56.26 67.17
C GLU A 166 -25.55 54.76 66.90
N GLU A 167 -26.51 54.15 67.59
CA GLU A 167 -26.86 52.73 67.40
C GLU A 167 -27.68 52.53 66.13
N ILE A 168 -28.50 53.53 65.76
CA ILE A 168 -29.28 53.57 64.51
C ILE A 168 -28.33 53.64 63.30
N GLU A 169 -27.31 54.48 63.37
CA GLU A 169 -26.33 54.65 62.29
C GLU A 169 -25.46 53.39 62.10
N ARG A 170 -25.11 52.69 63.20
CA ARG A 170 -24.46 51.36 63.15
C ARG A 170 -25.36 50.27 62.60
N GLU A 171 -26.66 50.33 62.88
CA GLU A 171 -27.64 49.38 62.35
C GLU A 171 -27.88 49.59 60.84
N GLU A 172 -27.89 50.85 60.39
CA GLU A 172 -27.95 51.20 58.97
C GLU A 172 -26.70 50.76 58.21
N ALA A 173 -25.49 51.01 58.75
CA ALA A 173 -24.25 50.51 58.15
C ALA A 173 -24.19 48.97 58.08
N LYS A 174 -24.75 48.27 59.08
CA LYS A 174 -24.92 46.80 59.03
C LYS A 174 -25.91 46.38 57.96
N ARG A 175 -27.03 47.10 57.82
CA ARG A 175 -28.07 46.84 56.83
C ARG A 175 -27.55 47.05 55.41
N GLU A 176 -26.74 48.07 55.18
CA GLU A 176 -26.05 48.33 53.92
C GLU A 176 -25.05 47.22 53.60
N ARG A 177 -24.21 46.84 54.56
CA ARG A 177 -23.26 45.72 54.40
C ARG A 177 -23.96 44.40 54.07
N ASP A 178 -25.09 44.12 54.73
CA ASP A 178 -25.86 42.91 54.50
C ASP A 178 -26.68 42.96 53.21
N ALA A 179 -27.09 44.15 52.75
CA ALA A 179 -27.66 44.35 51.42
C ALA A 179 -26.61 44.08 50.33
N LEU A 180 -25.38 44.56 50.52
CA LEU A 180 -24.23 44.31 49.62
C LEU A 180 -23.89 42.83 49.54
N LYS A 181 -23.82 42.14 50.70
CA LYS A 181 -23.64 40.67 50.73
C LYS A 181 -24.77 39.93 50.03
N ARG A 182 -26.02 40.39 50.18
CA ARG A 182 -27.18 39.80 49.49
C ARG A 182 -27.11 40.01 47.99
N GLN A 183 -26.67 41.17 47.52
CA GLN A 183 -26.46 41.44 46.10
C GLN A 183 -25.35 40.55 45.53
N ILE A 184 -24.18 40.52 46.17
CA ILE A 184 -23.05 39.66 45.76
C ILE A 184 -23.49 38.19 45.71
N LYS A 185 -24.20 37.70 46.74
CA LYS A 185 -24.65 36.31 46.78
C LYS A 185 -25.67 36.00 45.67
N ARG A 186 -26.55 36.96 45.34
CA ARG A 186 -27.51 36.83 44.24
C ARG A 186 -26.80 36.83 42.88
N ASP A 187 -25.77 37.65 42.72
CA ASP A 187 -24.98 37.74 41.49
C ASP A 187 -24.10 36.51 41.28
N VAL A 188 -23.47 35.99 42.32
CA VAL A 188 -22.72 34.71 42.29
C VAL A 188 -23.64 33.53 41.97
N VAL A 189 -24.85 33.48 42.53
CA VAL A 189 -25.82 32.43 42.20
C VAL A 189 -26.31 32.56 40.76
N ARG A 190 -26.50 33.79 40.25
CA ARG A 190 -26.85 34.05 38.85
C ARG A 190 -25.71 33.63 37.92
N GLN A 191 -24.46 33.97 38.24
CA GLN A 191 -23.27 33.55 37.50
C GLN A 191 -23.11 32.03 37.49
N ARG A 192 -23.22 31.36 38.65
CA ARG A 192 -23.15 29.89 38.74
C ARG A 192 -24.27 29.21 37.93
N ARG A 193 -25.47 29.81 37.87
CA ARG A 193 -26.57 29.30 37.03
C ARG A 193 -26.29 29.49 35.54
N LEU A 194 -25.70 30.62 35.15
CA LEU A 194 -25.24 30.86 33.78
C LEU A 194 -24.08 29.94 33.38
N GLU A 195 -23.14 29.65 34.29
CA GLU A 195 -22.02 28.73 34.09
C GLU A 195 -22.49 27.28 33.95
N VAL A 196 -23.53 26.87 34.70
CA VAL A 196 -24.11 25.52 34.62
C VAL A 196 -25.08 25.38 33.43
N ALA A 197 -25.75 26.47 33.01
CA ALA A 197 -26.68 26.47 31.87
C ALA A 197 -25.98 26.73 30.52
N GLY A 198 -24.82 27.38 30.54
CA GLY A 198 -24.00 27.65 29.36
C GLY A 198 -23.04 26.51 29.10
N LYS A 199 -23.32 25.70 28.07
CA LYS A 199 -22.27 25.01 27.32
C LYS A 199 -21.13 26.00 27.10
N GLN A 200 -19.94 25.61 27.52
CA GLN A 200 -18.72 26.35 27.22
C GLN A 200 -18.69 26.65 25.74
N ASP A 201 -18.70 27.93 25.41
CA ASP A 201 -17.89 28.50 24.35
C ASP A 201 -18.11 30.01 24.35
N LYS A 202 -16.97 30.72 24.33
CA LYS A 202 -16.78 32.16 24.14
C LYS A 202 -16.62 32.94 25.43
N ALA A 203 -15.34 33.08 25.77
CA ALA A 203 -14.70 34.31 26.21
C ALA A 203 -15.68 35.45 26.50
N ASN A 204 -15.65 35.92 27.74
CA ASN A 204 -16.08 37.25 28.09
C ASN A 204 -15.56 38.21 26.99
N PRO A 205 -16.40 39.01 26.29
CA PRO A 205 -15.92 39.84 25.17
C PRO A 205 -14.81 40.83 25.59
N ARG A 206 -14.74 41.15 26.90
CA ARG A 206 -13.66 41.91 27.53
C ARG A 206 -12.30 41.18 27.60
N ASP A 207 -12.27 39.86 27.59
CA ASP A 207 -11.03 39.07 27.54
C ASP A 207 -10.46 38.98 26.11
N GLY A 208 -11.29 39.20 25.08
CA GLY A 208 -10.86 39.21 23.69
C GLY A 208 -9.92 40.37 23.37
N GLU A 209 -10.24 41.56 23.88
CA GLU A 209 -9.52 42.82 23.65
C GLU A 209 -8.28 43.02 24.52
N ARG A 210 -8.00 42.12 25.48
CA ARG A 210 -6.75 42.25 26.28
C ARG A 210 -5.54 41.99 25.39
N ASP A 211 -4.57 42.88 25.50
CA ASP A 211 -3.28 42.75 24.84
C ASP A 211 -2.59 41.45 25.25
N ILE A 212 -1.79 40.91 24.33
CA ILE A 212 -1.13 39.62 24.48
C ILE A 212 -0.24 39.61 25.75
N SER A 213 0.37 40.75 26.10
CA SER A 213 1.15 40.93 27.32
C SER A 213 0.32 40.82 28.61
N GLU A 214 -0.90 41.35 28.63
CA GLU A 214 -1.81 41.26 29.78
C GLU A 214 -2.37 39.85 29.95
N LYS A 215 -2.63 39.15 28.84
CA LYS A 215 -3.03 37.73 28.84
C LYS A 215 -1.92 36.81 29.39
N ILE A 216 -0.66 37.13 29.10
CA ILE A 216 0.51 36.44 29.65
C ILE A 216 0.66 36.74 31.14
N ALA A 217 0.57 38.01 31.55
CA ALA A 217 0.68 38.40 32.95
C ALA A 217 -0.44 37.81 33.84
N LEU A 218 -1.64 37.63 33.28
CA LEU A 218 -2.78 37.01 33.96
C LEU A 218 -2.77 35.47 33.91
N GLY A 219 -1.77 34.85 33.28
CA GLY A 219 -1.61 33.39 33.21
C GLY A 219 -2.68 32.65 32.39
N GLN A 220 -3.47 33.38 31.60
CA GLN A 220 -4.55 32.82 30.78
C GLN A 220 -4.02 32.15 29.51
N ALA A 221 -2.87 32.60 29.00
CA ALA A 221 -2.15 31.95 27.91
C ALA A 221 -1.16 30.92 28.49
N GLN A 222 -1.63 29.70 28.75
CA GLN A 222 -0.74 28.60 29.12
C GLN A 222 -0.02 28.08 27.86
N PRO A 223 1.32 28.00 27.85
CA PRO A 223 2.04 27.40 26.74
C PRO A 223 1.67 25.91 26.63
N THR A 224 1.20 25.49 25.46
CA THR A 224 0.77 24.11 25.19
C THR A 224 1.94 23.14 25.05
N SER A 225 3.16 23.62 24.85
CA SER A 225 4.38 22.82 24.74
C SER A 225 5.40 23.24 25.79
N LYS A 226 5.82 22.29 26.64
CA LYS A 226 6.90 22.49 27.62
C LYS A 226 8.27 21.98 27.13
N ASP A 227 8.32 21.38 25.94
CA ASP A 227 9.52 20.77 25.38
C ASP A 227 10.07 21.57 24.19
N ALA A 228 11.39 21.51 23.97
CA ALA A 228 12.06 22.16 22.85
C ALA A 228 11.50 21.65 21.52
N MET A 229 10.90 22.54 20.72
CA MET A 229 10.39 22.20 19.40
C MET A 229 11.55 21.84 18.48
N PHE A 230 11.73 20.56 18.17
CA PHE A 230 12.65 20.12 17.12
C PHE A 230 12.08 20.48 15.73
N ASP A 231 12.95 20.79 14.77
CA ASP A 231 12.55 21.10 13.39
C ASP A 231 11.80 19.91 12.76
N GLN A 232 10.60 20.17 12.23
CA GLN A 232 9.76 19.15 11.57
C GLN A 232 10.49 18.41 10.44
N ARG A 233 11.44 19.07 9.78
CA ARG A 233 12.27 18.46 8.72
C ARG A 233 13.17 17.33 9.24
N LEU A 234 13.41 17.26 10.54
CA LEU A 234 14.22 16.21 11.15
C LEU A 234 13.40 14.93 11.37
N PHE A 235 12.10 15.04 11.68
CA PHE A 235 11.23 13.89 11.92
C PHE A 235 10.75 13.18 10.65
N ASN A 236 10.79 13.87 9.50
CA ASN A 236 10.41 13.30 8.22
C ASN A 236 11.60 12.70 7.45
N GLN A 237 12.75 12.49 8.10
CA GLN A 237 13.89 11.80 7.50
C GLN A 237 13.72 10.29 7.70
N GLN A 238 13.72 9.52 6.61
CA GLN A 238 13.68 8.04 6.62
C GLN A 238 14.98 7.39 7.19
N SER A 239 15.87 8.19 7.76
CA SER A 239 17.14 7.79 8.36
C SER A 239 16.90 7.01 9.65
N GLY A 240 16.85 5.68 9.58
CA GLY A 240 16.97 4.85 10.78
C GLY A 240 16.53 3.40 10.64
N MET A 241 15.62 3.08 9.72
CA MET A 241 15.08 1.72 9.61
C MET A 241 15.70 0.90 8.47
N GLU A 242 16.35 1.57 7.50
CA GLU A 242 16.86 0.95 6.27
C GLU A 242 18.36 0.59 6.35
N GLN A 243 19.11 1.21 7.27
CA GLN A 243 20.58 1.22 7.24
C GLN A 243 21.26 0.06 7.98
N GLY A 244 20.56 -1.06 8.22
CA GLY A 244 21.10 -2.18 9.00
C GLY A 244 20.38 -3.52 8.86
N PHE A 245 19.47 -3.64 7.89
CA PHE A 245 18.80 -4.90 7.53
C PHE A 245 19.31 -5.35 6.17
N GLY A 246 20.47 -6.00 6.13
CA GLY A 246 21.02 -6.67 4.96
C GLY A 246 21.66 -7.98 5.40
N ASP A 247 21.52 -9.02 4.58
CA ASP A 247 22.21 -10.30 4.79
C ASP A 247 23.72 -10.10 4.59
N ASP A 248 24.58 -10.90 5.24
CA ASP A 248 26.05 -10.74 5.14
C ASP A 248 26.57 -10.90 3.69
N ASP A 249 25.75 -11.48 2.81
CA ASP A 249 26.01 -11.67 1.38
C ASP A 249 25.64 -10.44 0.50
N GLU A 250 24.91 -9.44 1.04
CA GLU A 250 24.57 -8.21 0.30
C GLU A 250 25.68 -7.16 0.39
N TYR A 251 26.23 -6.77 -0.76
CA TYR A 251 27.32 -5.78 -0.90
C TYR A 251 26.84 -4.34 -0.69
N ASN A 252 26.31 -4.03 0.50
CA ASN A 252 25.79 -2.72 0.90
C ASN A 252 26.85 -1.87 1.63
N LEU A 253 28.06 -1.74 1.07
CA LEU A 253 29.18 -0.99 1.70
C LEU A 253 28.97 0.54 1.69
N TYR A 254 28.12 1.05 0.80
CA TYR A 254 27.89 2.48 0.64
C TYR A 254 26.40 2.83 0.75
N ASP A 255 26.09 3.85 1.54
CA ASP A 255 24.71 4.35 1.74
C ASP A 255 24.11 5.03 0.52
N LYS A 256 24.95 5.46 -0.44
CA LYS A 256 24.55 6.21 -1.63
C LYS A 256 25.05 5.50 -2.88
N PRO A 257 24.20 5.35 -3.92
CA PRO A 257 24.66 4.82 -5.19
C PRO A 257 25.72 5.74 -5.81
N LEU A 258 26.68 5.16 -6.52
CA LEU A 258 27.75 5.91 -7.19
C LEU A 258 27.22 6.90 -8.24
N PHE A 259 26.08 6.57 -8.86
CA PHE A 259 25.36 7.44 -9.79
C PHE A 259 23.98 7.76 -9.24
N ALA A 260 23.61 9.04 -9.24
CA ALA A 260 22.22 9.43 -9.01
C ALA A 260 21.38 8.85 -10.15
N ASP A 261 20.52 7.87 -9.84
CA ASP A 261 19.62 7.30 -10.83
C ASP A 261 18.55 8.33 -11.22
N ARG A 262 18.81 9.07 -12.30
CA ARG A 262 17.90 10.10 -12.82
C ARG A 262 16.74 9.49 -13.61
N THR A 263 16.65 8.16 -13.73
CA THR A 263 15.54 7.52 -14.45
C THR A 263 14.20 7.68 -13.72
N ALA A 264 14.21 7.72 -12.38
CA ALA A 264 13.02 7.97 -11.55
C ALA A 264 12.56 9.44 -11.57
N THR A 265 13.47 10.37 -11.83
CA THR A 265 13.21 11.81 -11.95
C THR A 265 13.41 12.25 -13.39
N SER A 266 12.45 11.87 -14.24
CA SER A 266 12.29 12.24 -15.65
C SER A 266 13.32 13.28 -16.13
N ILE A 267 14.40 12.81 -16.75
CA ILE A 267 15.59 13.61 -17.14
C ILE A 267 15.23 14.84 -17.98
N TYR A 268 14.11 14.81 -18.68
CA TYR A 268 13.56 15.96 -19.37
C TYR A 268 12.05 16.00 -19.19
N LYS A 269 11.56 17.03 -18.50
CA LYS A 269 10.14 17.40 -18.52
C LYS A 269 10.03 18.67 -19.35
N SER A 270 9.42 18.58 -20.54
CA SER A 270 9.17 19.76 -21.35
C SER A 270 8.16 20.65 -20.60
N THR A 271 8.63 21.73 -20.01
CA THR A 271 7.82 22.73 -19.29
C THR A 271 7.06 23.59 -20.29
N LYS A 272 6.03 23.03 -20.93
CA LYS A 272 5.14 23.82 -21.80
C LYS A 272 4.17 24.69 -20.98
N GLU A 273 3.94 24.36 -19.71
CA GLU A 273 2.93 25.03 -18.88
C GLU A 273 3.46 26.16 -17.99
N VAL A 274 4.77 26.45 -18.00
CA VAL A 274 5.37 27.46 -17.08
C VAL A 274 5.75 28.77 -17.81
N ASN A 275 5.68 28.82 -19.14
CA ASN A 275 6.15 29.95 -19.95
C ASN A 275 5.09 30.52 -20.91
N GLU A 276 3.82 30.56 -20.52
CA GLU A 276 2.76 31.21 -21.34
C GLU A 276 2.43 32.66 -20.90
N GLU A 277 3.04 33.20 -19.84
CA GLU A 277 2.65 34.50 -19.28
C GLU A 277 3.66 35.66 -19.39
N GLU A 278 4.91 35.46 -19.85
CA GLU A 278 5.91 36.55 -19.83
C GLU A 278 6.54 37.00 -21.15
N ASP A 279 6.42 36.28 -22.28
CA ASP A 279 7.12 36.70 -23.51
C ASP A 279 6.33 36.41 -24.80
N LEU A 280 5.32 37.22 -25.12
CA LEU A 280 4.74 37.26 -26.47
C LEU A 280 4.33 38.69 -26.88
N GLU A 281 5.30 39.59 -26.96
CA GLU A 281 5.23 40.73 -27.89
C GLU A 281 5.83 40.30 -29.24
N ASP A 282 4.98 40.35 -30.27
CA ASP A 282 5.29 40.41 -31.70
C ASP A 282 6.45 39.58 -32.24
N THR A 283 6.15 38.39 -32.80
CA THR A 283 6.68 37.95 -34.11
C THR A 283 6.04 36.65 -34.60
N ASP A 284 5.28 36.75 -35.68
CA ASP A 284 5.01 35.74 -36.72
C ASP A 284 4.99 34.25 -36.33
N LYS A 285 3.79 33.78 -35.98
CA LYS A 285 3.37 32.35 -35.90
C LYS A 285 3.69 31.53 -37.17
N ASN A 286 4.05 32.17 -38.28
CA ASN A 286 4.41 31.53 -39.55
C ASN A 286 5.89 31.15 -39.71
N ARG A 287 6.82 31.66 -38.89
CA ARG A 287 8.24 31.27 -38.99
C ARG A 287 8.50 29.88 -38.39
N VAL A 288 7.82 29.54 -37.30
CA VAL A 288 8.00 28.24 -36.61
C VAL A 288 7.53 27.06 -37.48
N ALA A 289 6.41 27.21 -38.19
CA ALA A 289 5.91 26.18 -39.11
C ALA A 289 6.79 25.99 -40.37
N LYS A 290 7.56 27.02 -40.76
CA LYS A 290 8.46 26.96 -41.92
C LYS A 290 9.80 26.32 -41.56
N VAL A 291 10.36 26.64 -40.39
CA VAL A 291 11.62 26.04 -39.91
C VAL A 291 11.47 24.53 -39.68
N LEU A 292 10.36 24.08 -39.07
CA LEU A 292 10.13 22.65 -38.82
C LEU A 292 9.94 21.81 -40.10
N LYS A 293 9.53 22.44 -41.22
CA LYS A 293 9.33 21.77 -42.52
C LYS A 293 10.59 21.74 -43.40
N THR A 294 11.53 22.67 -43.19
CA THR A 294 12.75 22.77 -44.03
C THR A 294 13.95 22.05 -43.43
N THR A 295 13.99 21.80 -42.12
CA THR A 295 15.16 21.17 -41.47
C THR A 295 15.12 19.64 -41.41
N ASN A 296 13.98 19.01 -41.73
CA ASN A 296 13.78 17.56 -41.61
C ASN A 296 13.64 16.83 -42.96
N LYS A 297 14.17 17.40 -44.05
CA LYS A 297 14.30 16.70 -45.34
C LYS A 297 15.76 16.33 -45.59
N PRO A 298 16.14 15.04 -45.62
CA PRO A 298 17.51 14.65 -46.00
C PRO A 298 17.75 14.95 -47.49
N ASN A 299 18.86 15.61 -47.81
CA ASN A 299 19.24 16.00 -49.18
C ASN A 299 19.60 14.83 -50.12
N ARG A 300 19.54 13.58 -49.64
CA ARG A 300 19.82 12.37 -50.43
C ARG A 300 18.85 11.27 -49.99
N GLY A 301 17.85 10.98 -50.81
CA GLY A 301 16.93 9.87 -50.61
C GLY A 301 17.64 8.54 -50.82
N PHE A 302 17.28 7.53 -50.01
CA PHE A 302 17.76 6.15 -50.19
C PHE A 302 17.14 5.59 -51.48
N GLU A 303 17.96 5.05 -52.39
CA GLU A 303 17.50 4.50 -53.66
C GLU A 303 16.59 3.29 -53.37
N GLY A 304 15.29 3.44 -53.67
CA GLY A 304 14.24 2.45 -53.35
C GLY A 304 13.14 2.96 -52.39
N ALA A 305 13.23 4.17 -51.86
CA ALA A 305 12.15 4.78 -51.06
C ALA A 305 11.21 5.63 -51.94
N ASP A 306 10.03 5.10 -52.25
CA ASP A 306 8.96 5.82 -52.97
C ASP A 306 8.18 6.73 -52.00
N TYR A 307 8.50 8.03 -51.99
CA TYR A 307 7.86 9.03 -51.12
C TYR A 307 6.46 9.48 -51.57
N THR A 308 5.93 8.88 -52.65
CA THR A 308 4.59 9.16 -53.20
C THR A 308 3.48 8.36 -52.53
N LYS A 309 3.82 7.33 -51.73
CA LYS A 309 2.85 6.57 -50.94
C LYS A 309 2.63 7.28 -49.59
N GLY A 310 1.36 7.56 -49.28
CA GLY A 310 0.94 8.24 -48.06
C GLY A 310 1.38 7.55 -46.76
N PRO A 311 1.13 8.16 -45.59
CA PRO A 311 1.61 7.65 -44.31
C PRO A 311 1.07 6.24 -44.02
N ARG A 312 1.97 5.30 -43.67
CA ARG A 312 1.64 3.94 -43.24
C ARG A 312 0.87 3.99 -41.91
N CYS A 313 -0.31 3.37 -41.84
CA CYS A 313 -1.21 3.46 -40.70
C CYS A 313 -1.16 2.24 -39.74
N ALA A 314 -0.37 1.22 -40.03
CA ALA A 314 -0.23 0.05 -39.17
C ALA A 314 1.24 -0.38 -38.95
N PRO A 315 1.57 -0.98 -37.79
CA PRO A 315 2.96 -1.29 -37.42
C PRO A 315 3.64 -2.36 -38.29
N VAL A 316 2.90 -3.15 -39.09
CA VAL A 316 3.46 -4.10 -40.06
C VAL A 316 2.52 -4.25 -41.26
N GLU A 317 2.97 -3.84 -42.45
CA GLU A 317 2.27 -4.05 -43.73
C GLU A 317 3.26 -4.67 -44.73
N PHE A 318 2.90 -5.80 -45.35
CA PHE A 318 3.68 -6.44 -46.40
C PHE A 318 3.15 -6.03 -47.78
N GLU A 319 4.05 -5.73 -48.73
CA GLU A 319 3.67 -5.49 -50.12
C GLU A 319 3.28 -6.82 -50.79
N GLN A 320 2.00 -6.95 -51.16
CA GLN A 320 1.54 -8.05 -51.99
C GLN A 320 2.03 -7.82 -53.42
N LYS A 321 2.97 -8.65 -53.91
CA LYS A 321 3.34 -8.66 -55.33
C LYS A 321 2.14 -9.11 -56.16
N ASN A 322 1.68 -8.25 -57.05
CA ASN A 322 0.73 -8.61 -58.10
C ASN A 322 1.52 -9.27 -59.24
N ASP A 323 1.50 -10.60 -59.30
CA ASP A 323 2.01 -11.34 -60.45
C ASP A 323 0.92 -11.41 -61.53
N SER A 324 0.90 -10.41 -62.41
CA SER A 324 0.25 -10.51 -63.72
C SER A 324 1.23 -10.01 -64.78
N THR A 325 1.34 -10.77 -65.89
CA THR A 325 2.38 -10.78 -66.96
C THR A 325 3.58 -11.70 -66.63
N ASP A 326 4.00 -12.72 -67.39
CA ASP A 326 3.76 -13.12 -68.78
C ASP A 326 3.84 -14.65 -68.92
N VAL A 327 2.78 -15.26 -69.48
CA VAL A 327 2.74 -16.66 -69.90
C VAL A 327 3.25 -16.75 -71.35
N ASN A 328 4.52 -16.46 -71.62
CA ASN A 328 5.05 -16.56 -72.99
C ASN A 328 6.58 -16.65 -73.17
N THR A 329 7.29 -17.33 -72.27
CA THR A 329 8.75 -17.56 -72.43
C THR A 329 9.20 -18.99 -72.12
N MET A 330 8.40 -19.99 -72.47
CA MET A 330 8.86 -21.40 -72.49
C MET A 330 8.66 -22.04 -73.88
N LYS A 331 9.34 -21.50 -74.90
CA LYS A 331 9.52 -22.18 -76.20
C LYS A 331 10.61 -21.55 -77.07
N ALA A 332 11.88 -21.64 -76.67
CA ALA A 332 13.02 -21.55 -77.61
C ALA A 332 14.34 -21.95 -76.90
N GLY A 333 15.08 -22.91 -77.48
CA GLY A 333 16.46 -23.23 -77.10
C GLY A 333 16.68 -24.69 -76.69
N LEU A 334 16.63 -25.62 -77.65
CA LEU A 334 17.77 -26.43 -78.14
C LEU A 334 18.54 -27.20 -77.05
N GLN A 335 18.39 -28.53 -76.96
CA GLN A 335 19.14 -29.56 -77.71
C GLN A 335 20.61 -29.73 -77.27
N THR A 336 20.97 -31.01 -77.02
CA THR A 336 22.27 -31.61 -76.63
C THR A 336 22.57 -31.53 -75.12
N SER A 337 22.97 -32.57 -74.37
CA SER A 337 23.56 -33.88 -74.71
C SER A 337 23.26 -34.90 -73.59
N HIS A 338 22.99 -36.14 -73.99
CA HIS A 338 22.95 -37.31 -73.09
C HIS A 338 24.35 -37.66 -72.60
N LYS A 339 24.59 -37.60 -71.29
CA LYS A 339 25.55 -38.49 -70.62
C LYS A 339 24.95 -39.03 -69.32
N ARG A 340 24.51 -40.29 -69.41
CA ARG A 340 24.31 -41.22 -68.30
C ARG A 340 25.59 -41.27 -67.45
N ARG A 341 25.49 -41.01 -66.15
CA ARG A 341 26.38 -41.64 -65.16
C ARG A 341 25.55 -42.61 -64.35
N LYS A 342 25.95 -43.87 -64.47
CA LYS A 342 25.54 -44.97 -63.62
C LYS A 342 25.99 -44.68 -62.19
N TYR A 343 25.16 -45.17 -61.28
CA TYR A 343 25.42 -45.49 -59.89
C TYR A 343 26.83 -46.02 -59.64
N ASP A 344 27.41 -45.58 -58.52
CA ASP A 344 27.72 -46.48 -57.41
C ASP A 344 27.13 -45.88 -56.13
#